data_AF-A0A645F7F7-F1
#
_entry.id   AF-A0A645F7F7-F1
#
_cell.length_a   1.000
_cell.length_b   1.000
_cell.length_c   1.000
_cell.angle_alpha   90.00
_cell.angle_beta   90.00
_cell.angle_gamma   90.00
#
_symmetry.space_group_name_H-M   'P 1'
#
loop_
_entity.id
_entity.type
_entity.pdbx_description
1 polymer ?
#
loop_
_entity_poly.entity_id
_entity_poly.type
_entity_poly.pdbx_seq_one_letter_code
_entity_poly.pdbx_strand_id
1 'polypeptide(L)'
;MLFVVVVISCLGTLNGLMLACTRSFYAMAARNEGPMPHVFNAVDKVTNMPTNSSAMGVLMAAIWLTYFYGANLTEPWFGRFCFDSSELPIITIYAMYIPIFLLQMKKGKDLGTFNRYIAPVLGIAASVFMVVAAVVSLGKAIIYYLILFAVIMCIGFALKNYGHEKAK
;
A
#
# COMPACT_ATOMS: atom_id res chain seq x y z
N MET A 1 3.23 21.46 27.32
CA MET A 1 3.29 21.95 25.91
C MET A 1 3.77 20.88 24.94
N LEU A 2 4.87 20.16 25.21
CA LEU A 2 5.40 19.10 24.36
C LEU A 2 4.38 18.01 23.99
N PHE A 3 3.64 17.45 24.96
CA PHE A 3 2.63 16.42 24.70
C PHE A 3 1.55 16.86 23.71
N VAL A 4 1.07 18.11 23.82
CA VAL A 4 0.05 18.67 22.93
C VAL A 4 0.58 18.79 21.49
N VAL A 5 1.82 19.25 21.32
CA VAL A 5 2.46 19.35 19.99
C VAL A 5 2.65 17.96 19.37
N VAL A 6 3.04 16.96 20.16
CA VAL A 6 3.15 15.58 19.69
C VAL A 6 1.79 15.04 19.25
N VAL A 7 0.75 15.23 20.06
CA VAL A 7 -0.61 14.78 19.71
C VAL A 7 -1.10 15.44 18.42
N ILE A 8 -0.90 16.76 18.27
CA ILE A 8 -1.27 17.48 17.03
C ILE A 8 -0.51 16.91 15.81
N SER A 9 0.78 16.62 15.96
CA SER A 9 1.60 16.01 14.89
C SER A 9 1.08 14.63 14.49
N CYS A 10 0.74 13.78 15.46
CA CYS A 10 0.15 12.47 15.23
C CYS A 10 -1.22 12.56 14.54
N LEU A 11 -2.08 13.49 14.97
CA LEU A 11 -3.38 13.74 14.34
C LEU A 11 -3.23 14.24 12.90
N GLY A 12 -2.25 15.11 12.63
CA GLY A 12 -1.94 15.56 11.28
C GLY A 12 -1.54 14.42 10.35
N THR A 13 -0.65 13.54 10.84
CA THR A 13 -0.22 12.34 10.10
C THR A 13 -1.40 11.39 9.86
N LEU A 14 -2.23 11.17 10.87
CA LEU A 14 -3.42 10.31 10.78
C LEU A 14 -4.39 10.82 9.71
N ASN A 15 -4.66 12.13 9.67
CA ASN A 15 -5.53 12.72 8.64
C ASN A 15 -4.99 12.49 7.22
N GLY A 16 -3.69 12.65 7.02
CA GLY A 16 -3.04 12.37 5.74
C GLY A 16 -3.15 10.91 5.32
N LEU A 17 -2.93 9.98 6.25
CA LEU A 17 -3.03 8.54 6.00
C LEU A 17 -4.48 8.13 5.68
N MET A 18 -5.46 8.64 6.42
CA MET A 18 -6.88 8.34 6.15
C MET A 18 -7.30 8.80 4.74
N LEU A 19 -6.87 9.99 4.31
CA LEU A 19 -7.11 10.45 2.94
C LEU A 19 -6.42 9.57 1.90
N ALA A 20 -5.21 9.07 2.20
CA ALA A 20 -4.50 8.15 1.30
C ALA A 20 -5.25 6.81 1.16
N CYS A 21 -5.76 6.24 2.25
CA CYS A 21 -6.59 5.04 2.23
C CYS A 21 -7.84 5.23 1.36
N THR A 22 -8.61 6.30 1.58
CA THR A 22 -9.78 6.63 0.76
C THR A 22 -9.43 6.79 -0.72
N ARG A 23 -8.38 7.55 -1.02
CA ARG A 23 -7.95 7.81 -2.41
C ARG A 23 -7.44 6.56 -3.10
N SER A 24 -6.85 5.61 -2.38
CA SER A 24 -6.32 4.37 -2.96
C SER A 24 -7.46 3.53 -3.56
N PHE A 25 -8.56 3.34 -2.82
CA PHE A 25 -9.74 2.63 -3.32
C PHE A 25 -10.45 3.40 -4.44
N TYR A 26 -10.63 4.71 -4.27
CA TYR A 26 -11.24 5.55 -5.29
C TYR A 26 -10.42 5.58 -6.59
N ALA A 27 -9.09 5.67 -6.52
CA ALA A 27 -8.21 5.76 -7.69
C ALA A 27 -8.20 4.45 -8.51
N MET A 28 -8.34 3.30 -7.86
CA MET A 28 -8.54 2.02 -8.52
C MET A 28 -9.89 1.99 -9.23
N ALA A 29 -10.97 2.34 -8.52
CA ALA A 29 -12.32 2.35 -9.06
C ALA A 29 -12.51 3.34 -10.23
N ALA A 30 -11.87 4.52 -10.16
CA ALA A 30 -11.89 5.52 -11.22
C ALA A 30 -11.21 5.04 -12.52
N ARG A 31 -10.34 4.04 -12.44
CA ARG A 31 -9.71 3.38 -13.60
C ARG A 31 -10.46 2.14 -14.05
N ASN A 32 -11.65 1.88 -13.52
CA ASN A 32 -12.41 0.64 -13.69
C ASN A 32 -11.58 -0.59 -13.28
N GLU A 33 -10.76 -0.47 -12.25
CA GLU A 33 -9.92 -1.55 -11.73
C GLU A 33 -10.39 -1.93 -10.32
N GLY A 34 -10.52 -3.23 -10.04
CA GLY A 34 -10.98 -3.76 -8.77
C GLY A 34 -12.47 -4.15 -8.74
N PRO A 35 -12.94 -4.68 -7.59
CA PRO A 35 -14.30 -5.18 -7.47
C PRO A 35 -15.31 -4.03 -7.49
N MET A 36 -16.36 -4.17 -8.30
CA MET A 36 -17.53 -3.30 -8.30
C MET A 36 -17.18 -1.79 -8.41
N PRO A 37 -16.44 -1.36 -9.45
CA PRO A 37 -15.86 -0.02 -9.55
C PRO A 37 -16.90 1.11 -9.49
N HIS A 38 -18.13 0.86 -9.95
CA HIS A 38 -19.23 1.84 -9.91
C HIS A 38 -19.62 2.26 -8.48
N VAL A 39 -19.46 1.38 -7.49
CA VAL A 39 -19.80 1.67 -6.09
C VAL A 39 -18.70 2.51 -5.41
N PHE A 40 -17.44 2.23 -5.74
CA PHE A 40 -16.29 2.90 -5.11
C PHE A 40 -15.92 4.23 -5.78
N ASN A 41 -16.28 4.41 -7.06
CA ASN A 41 -16.15 5.70 -7.77
C ASN A 41 -17.31 6.67 -7.46
N ALA A 42 -18.36 6.23 -6.76
CA ALA A 42 -19.47 7.11 -6.40
C ALA A 42 -19.00 8.19 -5.39
N VAL A 43 -19.21 9.45 -5.77
CA VAL A 43 -19.03 10.62 -4.90
C VAL A 43 -20.41 11.10 -4.44
N ASP A 44 -20.55 11.30 -3.14
CA ASP A 44 -21.80 11.80 -2.57
C ASP A 44 -22.07 13.26 -2.99
N LYS A 45 -23.33 13.54 -3.37
CA LYS A 45 -23.72 14.85 -3.92
C LYS A 45 -23.75 15.97 -2.88
N VAL A 46 -23.92 15.63 -1.60
CA VAL A 46 -24.07 16.61 -0.51
C VAL A 46 -22.70 16.93 0.09
N THR A 47 -21.92 15.89 0.40
CA THR A 47 -20.62 16.00 1.09
C THR A 47 -19.44 16.11 0.14
N ASN A 48 -19.62 15.84 -1.17
CA ASN A 48 -18.55 15.80 -2.17
C ASN A 48 -17.40 14.84 -1.79
N MET A 49 -17.70 13.79 -1.02
CA MET A 49 -16.72 12.79 -0.62
C MET A 49 -17.09 11.39 -1.17
N PRO A 50 -16.09 10.56 -1.50
CA PRO A 50 -16.32 9.17 -1.90
C PRO A 50 -16.58 8.30 -0.66
N THR A 51 -17.78 8.38 -0.10
CA THR A 51 -18.18 7.76 1.18
C THR A 51 -17.91 6.25 1.21
N ASN A 52 -18.23 5.52 0.14
CA ASN A 52 -18.03 4.07 0.08
C ASN A 52 -16.54 3.68 0.12
N SER A 53 -15.70 4.45 -0.58
CA SER A 53 -14.24 4.26 -0.56
C SER A 53 -13.65 4.63 0.80
N SER A 54 -14.17 5.66 1.46
CA SER A 54 -13.76 6.01 2.83
C SER A 54 -14.14 4.94 3.85
N ALA A 55 -15.36 4.39 3.76
CA ALA A 55 -15.81 3.31 4.64
C ALA A 55 -14.93 2.07 4.49
N MET A 56 -14.59 1.70 3.24
CA MET A 56 -13.64 0.61 2.97
C MET A 56 -12.24 0.91 3.53
N GLY A 57 -11.75 2.15 3.38
CA GLY A 57 -10.48 2.59 3.97
C GLY A 57 -10.43 2.40 5.49
N VAL A 58 -11.50 2.80 6.20
CA VAL A 58 -11.62 2.59 7.65
C VAL A 58 -11.68 1.12 8.02
N LEU A 59 -12.45 0.31 7.27
CA LEU A 59 -12.54 -1.13 7.49
C LEU A 59 -11.16 -1.80 7.38
N MET A 60 -10.40 -1.45 6.34
CA MET A 60 -9.05 -1.98 6.13
C MET A 60 -8.07 -1.52 7.22
N ALA A 61 -8.17 -0.27 7.67
CA ALA A 61 -7.40 0.23 8.80
C ALA A 61 -7.73 -0.51 10.11
N ALA A 62 -9.00 -0.84 10.34
CA ALA A 62 -9.43 -1.63 11.51
C ALA A 62 -8.88 -3.05 11.46
N ILE A 63 -8.99 -3.74 10.31
CA ILE A 63 -8.41 -5.08 10.13
C ILE A 63 -6.90 -5.06 10.35
N TRP A 64 -6.21 -4.05 9.80
CA TRP A 64 -4.78 -3.87 10.00
C TRP A 64 -4.42 -3.66 11.47
N LEU A 65 -5.17 -2.81 12.18
CA LEU A 65 -4.96 -2.55 13.60
C LEU A 65 -5.14 -3.84 14.43
N THR A 66 -6.16 -4.64 14.14
CA THR A 66 -6.39 -5.92 14.82
C THR A 66 -5.24 -6.90 14.59
N TYR A 67 -4.74 -7.01 13.35
CA TYR A 67 -3.57 -7.82 13.05
C TYR A 67 -2.34 -7.30 13.82
N PHE A 68 -2.05 -6.01 13.75
CA PHE A 68 -0.88 -5.42 14.40
C PHE A 68 -0.91 -5.60 15.91
N TYR A 69 -2.09 -5.42 16.52
CA TYR A 69 -2.28 -5.65 17.95
C TYR A 69 -2.00 -7.10 18.35
N GLY A 70 -2.62 -8.07 17.66
CA GLY A 70 -2.46 -9.50 17.97
C GLY A 70 -1.10 -10.10 17.57
N ALA A 71 -0.36 -9.44 16.68
CA ALA A 71 0.96 -9.90 16.22
C ALA A 71 2.11 -9.32 17.03
N ASN A 72 2.04 -8.03 17.42
CA ASN A 72 3.19 -7.29 17.98
C ASN A 72 2.97 -6.71 19.39
N LEU A 73 1.72 -6.51 19.83
CA LEU A 73 1.43 -5.84 21.13
C LEU A 73 1.01 -6.81 22.24
N THR A 74 0.57 -8.02 21.89
CA THR A 74 0.18 -9.06 22.85
C THR A 74 1.04 -10.32 22.67
N GLU A 75 0.77 -11.35 23.48
CA GLU A 75 1.22 -12.70 23.13
C GLU A 75 0.74 -13.04 21.70
N PRO A 76 1.57 -13.69 20.89
CA PRO A 76 1.34 -13.82 19.46
C PRO A 76 0.10 -14.67 19.15
N TRP A 77 -0.98 -14.04 18.70
CA TRP A 77 -2.24 -14.73 18.35
C TRP A 77 -2.11 -15.57 17.08
N PHE A 78 -1.22 -15.18 16.17
CA PHE A 78 -1.05 -15.79 14.86
C PHE A 78 0.17 -16.72 14.78
N GLY A 79 0.79 -17.04 15.92
CA GLY A 79 1.92 -17.96 16.03
C GLY A 79 3.07 -17.60 15.08
N ARG A 80 3.38 -18.49 14.12
CA ARG A 80 4.47 -18.30 13.14
C ARG A 80 4.19 -17.23 12.08
N PHE A 81 2.96 -16.72 12.00
CA PHE A 81 2.58 -15.62 11.10
C PHE A 81 2.66 -14.25 11.78
N CYS A 82 3.24 -14.15 12.97
CA CYS A 82 3.57 -12.86 13.56
C CYS A 82 4.88 -12.34 12.94
N PHE A 83 4.76 -11.55 11.88
CA PHE A 83 5.89 -10.86 11.25
C PHE A 83 5.67 -9.34 11.29
N ASP A 84 6.78 -8.58 11.20
CA ASP A 84 6.72 -7.12 11.10
C ASP A 84 5.94 -6.73 9.84
N SER A 85 4.74 -6.23 10.08
CA SER A 85 3.79 -5.91 9.03
C SER A 85 4.11 -4.59 8.35
N SER A 86 4.99 -3.77 8.90
CA SER A 86 5.40 -2.53 8.26
C SER A 86 6.61 -2.77 7.37
N GLU A 87 7.62 -3.48 7.87
CA GLU A 87 8.89 -3.63 7.16
C GLU A 87 8.75 -4.46 5.86
N LEU A 88 8.10 -5.63 5.93
CA LEU A 88 8.05 -6.56 4.81
C LEU A 88 7.26 -6.04 3.58
N PRO A 89 6.08 -5.40 3.72
CA PRO A 89 5.44 -4.71 2.62
C PRO A 89 6.25 -3.56 2.04
N ILE A 90 6.94 -2.78 2.88
CA ILE A 90 7.78 -1.67 2.43
C ILE A 90 8.92 -2.18 1.55
N ILE A 91 9.58 -3.27 1.95
CA ILE A 91 10.64 -3.93 1.16
C ILE A 91 10.10 -4.41 -0.19
N THR A 92 8.89 -4.97 -0.21
CA THR A 92 8.24 -5.42 -1.45
C THR A 92 7.96 -4.26 -2.42
N ILE A 93 7.60 -3.09 -1.89
CA ILE A 93 7.45 -1.87 -2.70
C ILE A 93 8.81 -1.43 -3.28
N TYR A 94 9.88 -1.46 -2.49
CA TYR A 94 11.24 -1.17 -3.02
C TYR A 94 11.63 -2.13 -4.15
N ALA A 95 11.31 -3.42 -4.02
CA ALA A 95 11.54 -4.38 -5.11
C ALA A 95 10.74 -4.02 -6.38
N MET A 96 9.48 -3.57 -6.23
CA MET A 96 8.65 -3.11 -7.35
C MET A 96 9.10 -1.78 -7.96
N TYR A 97 9.83 -0.93 -7.21
CA TYR A 97 10.37 0.32 -7.74
C TYR A 97 11.50 0.10 -8.75
N ILE A 98 12.27 -0.98 -8.64
CA ILE A 98 13.36 -1.29 -9.58
C ILE A 98 12.85 -1.33 -11.04
N PRO A 99 11.85 -2.14 -11.42
CA PRO A 99 11.35 -2.15 -12.78
C PRO A 99 10.67 -0.84 -13.19
N ILE A 100 10.05 -0.12 -12.26
CA ILE A 100 9.42 1.20 -12.54
C ILE A 100 10.49 2.21 -12.94
N PHE A 101 11.60 2.29 -12.19
CA PHE A 101 12.71 3.19 -12.52
C PHE A 101 13.39 2.81 -13.84
N LEU A 102 13.57 1.51 -14.12
CA LEU A 102 14.07 1.06 -15.42
C LEU A 102 13.14 1.46 -16.57
N LEU A 103 11.82 1.35 -16.38
CA LEU A 103 10.83 1.80 -17.36
C LEU A 103 10.85 3.32 -17.53
N GLN A 104 11.05 4.08 -16.45
CA GLN A 104 11.21 5.53 -16.51
C GLN A 104 12.44 5.92 -17.34
N MET A 105 13.57 5.24 -17.17
CA MET A 105 14.78 5.48 -17.99
C MET A 105 14.53 5.20 -19.48
N LYS A 106 13.78 4.14 -19.80
CA LYS A 106 13.49 3.70 -21.17
C LYS A 106 12.43 4.58 -21.87
N LYS A 107 11.32 4.89 -21.18
CA LYS A 107 10.15 5.57 -21.76
C LYS A 107 10.14 7.08 -21.53
N GLY A 108 10.79 7.58 -20.49
CA GLY A 108 10.78 8.99 -20.11
C GLY A 108 11.72 9.85 -20.97
N LYS A 109 11.55 9.84 -22.29
CA LYS A 109 12.39 10.61 -23.22
C LYS A 109 12.22 12.13 -23.09
N ASP A 110 11.09 12.56 -22.54
CA ASP A 110 10.74 13.97 -22.33
C ASP A 110 11.32 14.54 -21.03
N LEU A 111 11.95 13.71 -20.19
CA LEU A 111 12.57 14.10 -18.93
C LEU A 111 14.03 14.51 -19.15
N GLY A 112 14.46 15.59 -18.49
CA GLY A 112 15.86 16.03 -18.50
C GLY A 112 16.82 14.97 -17.93
N THR A 113 18.11 15.08 -18.27
CA THR A 113 19.15 14.09 -17.95
C THR A 113 19.19 13.68 -16.47
N PHE A 114 18.98 14.63 -15.56
CA PHE A 114 18.94 14.37 -14.11
C PHE A 114 17.77 13.45 -13.71
N ASN A 115 16.54 13.79 -14.11
CA ASN A 115 15.33 13.04 -13.76
C ASN A 115 15.22 11.70 -14.50
N ARG A 116 15.87 11.60 -15.65
CA ARG A 116 15.84 10.40 -16.48
C ARG A 116 16.89 9.37 -16.10
N TYR A 117 18.09 9.79 -15.71
CA TYR A 117 19.21 8.86 -15.46
C TYR A 117 19.71 8.91 -14.03
N ILE A 118 20.00 10.10 -13.49
CA ILE A 118 20.64 10.22 -12.17
C ILE A 118 19.67 9.79 -11.06
N ALA A 119 18.48 10.37 -11.02
CA ALA A 119 17.50 10.05 -9.98
C ALA A 119 17.04 8.58 -10.01
N PRO A 120 16.73 7.97 -11.18
CA PRO A 120 16.37 6.56 -11.24
C PRO A 120 17.52 5.61 -10.87
N VAL A 121 18.77 5.90 -11.26
CA VAL A 121 19.92 5.05 -10.89
C VAL A 121 20.16 5.07 -9.38
N LEU A 122 20.10 6.25 -8.75
CA LEU A 122 20.18 6.36 -7.29
C LEU A 122 19.02 5.63 -6.59
N GLY A 123 17.80 5.76 -7.14
CA GLY A 123 16.61 5.06 -6.64
C GLY A 123 16.73 3.53 -6.73
N ILE A 124 17.28 3.02 -7.84
CA ILE A 124 17.57 1.58 -8.02
C ILE A 124 18.64 1.13 -7.03
N ALA A 125 19.75 1.87 -6.87
CA ALA A 125 20.80 1.53 -5.93
C ALA A 125 20.28 1.46 -4.49
N ALA A 126 19.50 2.45 -4.06
CA ALA A 126 18.85 2.46 -2.75
C ALA A 126 17.86 1.30 -2.57
N SER A 127 17.03 1.02 -3.59
CA SER A 127 16.06 -0.07 -3.54
C SER A 127 16.74 -1.44 -3.45
N VAL A 128 17.82 -1.66 -4.21
CA VAL A 128 18.63 -2.88 -4.14
C VAL A 128 19.27 -3.04 -2.76
N PHE A 129 19.84 -1.96 -2.21
CA PHE A 129 20.40 -1.98 -0.85
C PHE A 129 19.34 -2.38 0.19
N MET A 130 18.15 -1.78 0.15
CA MET A 130 17.06 -2.09 1.10
C MET A 130 16.60 -3.55 0.99
N VAL A 131 16.47 -4.08 -0.24
CA VAL A 131 16.10 -5.48 -0.46
C VAL A 131 17.17 -6.44 0.04
N VAL A 132 18.45 -6.14 -0.18
CA VAL A 132 19.57 -6.97 0.32
C VAL A 132 19.61 -6.95 1.85
N ALA A 133 19.49 -5.77 2.46
CA ALA A 133 19.45 -5.62 3.92
C ALA A 133 18.30 -6.43 4.54
N ALA A 134 17.12 -6.40 3.91
CA ALA A 134 15.97 -7.18 4.34
C ALA A 134 16.21 -8.69 4.30
N VAL A 135 16.81 -9.20 3.21
CA VAL A 135 17.12 -10.63 3.08
C VAL A 135 18.08 -11.10 4.18
N VAL A 136 19.07 -10.26 4.51
CA VAL A 136 20.03 -10.56 5.58
C VAL A 136 19.38 -10.48 6.96
N SER A 137 18.51 -9.50 7.22
CA SER A 137 17.92 -9.27 8.54
C SER A 137 16.73 -10.17 8.88
N LEU A 138 15.86 -10.49 7.92
CA LEU A 138 14.58 -11.17 8.18
C LEU A 138 14.59 -12.68 7.94
N GLY A 139 15.59 -13.20 7.21
CA GLY A 139 15.80 -14.65 7.03
C GLY A 139 14.53 -15.43 6.64
N LYS A 140 14.09 -16.36 7.50
CA LYS A 140 12.95 -17.27 7.22
C LYS A 140 11.57 -16.59 7.31
N ALA A 141 11.45 -15.40 7.91
CA ALA A 141 10.17 -14.69 8.02
C ALA A 141 9.63 -14.24 6.66
N ILE A 142 10.53 -13.97 5.70
CA ILE A 142 10.21 -13.56 4.34
C ILE A 142 9.34 -14.62 3.64
N ILE A 143 9.57 -15.91 3.89
CA ILE A 143 8.84 -17.01 3.23
C ILE A 143 7.36 -16.99 3.65
N TYR A 144 7.09 -16.85 4.95
CA TYR A 144 5.71 -16.79 5.45
C TYR A 144 4.97 -15.55 4.94
N TYR A 145 5.67 -14.42 4.85
CA TYR A 145 5.14 -13.21 4.24
C TYR A 145 4.85 -13.37 2.74
N LEU A 146 5.76 -13.97 1.97
CA LEU A 146 5.55 -14.20 0.54
C LEU A 146 4.34 -15.12 0.28
N ILE A 147 4.10 -16.10 1.14
CA ILE A 147 2.90 -16.95 1.07
C ILE A 147 1.64 -16.09 1.28
N LEU A 148 1.59 -15.28 2.36
CA LEU A 148 0.43 -14.42 2.61
C LEU A 148 0.24 -13.40 1.47
N PHE A 149 1.31 -12.79 1.00
CA PHE A 149 1.30 -11.86 -0.12
C PHE A 149 0.74 -12.52 -1.38
N ALA A 150 1.16 -13.74 -1.71
CA ALA A 150 0.64 -14.50 -2.84
C ALA A 150 -0.87 -14.78 -2.68
N VAL A 151 -1.34 -15.16 -1.49
CA VAL A 151 -2.77 -15.37 -1.22
C VAL A 151 -3.57 -14.09 -1.44
N ILE A 152 -3.11 -12.96 -0.89
CA ILE A 152 -3.77 -11.66 -1.07
C ILE A 152 -3.80 -11.25 -2.55
N MET A 153 -2.69 -11.45 -3.27
CA MET A 153 -2.62 -11.17 -4.71
C MET A 153 -3.56 -12.07 -5.53
N CYS A 154 -3.69 -13.35 -5.19
CA CYS A 154 -4.64 -14.27 -5.81
C CYS A 154 -6.09 -13.84 -5.56
N ILE A 155 -6.43 -13.44 -4.34
CA ILE A 155 -7.75 -12.88 -4.01
C ILE A 155 -8.00 -11.61 -4.84
N GLY A 156 -7.02 -10.72 -4.90
CA GLY A 156 -7.09 -9.49 -5.71
C GLY A 156 -7.31 -9.78 -7.20
N PHE A 157 -6.61 -10.77 -7.75
CA PHE A 157 -6.78 -11.21 -9.14
C PHE A 157 -8.16 -11.80 -9.40
N ALA A 158 -8.67 -12.64 -8.49
CA ALA A 158 -10.00 -13.23 -8.60
C ALA A 158 -11.11 -12.16 -8.52
N LEU A 159 -10.94 -11.16 -7.66
CA LEU A 159 -11.90 -10.06 -7.47
C LEU A 159 -11.78 -8.96 -8.53
N LYS A 160 -10.71 -8.96 -9.34
CA LYS A 160 -10.39 -7.88 -10.29
C LYS A 160 -11.55 -7.52 -11.21
N ASN A 161 -12.21 -8.52 -11.77
CA ASN A 161 -13.30 -8.36 -12.74
C ASN A 161 -14.69 -8.54 -12.12
N TYR A 162 -14.78 -8.67 -10.80
CA TYR A 162 -16.05 -8.95 -10.13
C TYR A 162 -16.98 -7.73 -10.17
N GLY A 163 -18.20 -7.90 -10.69
CA GLY A 163 -19.23 -6.85 -10.68
C GLY A 163 -19.05 -5.74 -11.73
N HIS A 164 -18.26 -5.98 -12.78
CA HIS A 164 -18.12 -5.08 -13.93
C HIS A 164 -19.36 -5.07 -14.84
N GLU A 165 -20.21 -6.09 -14.77
CA GLU A 165 -21.39 -6.29 -15.66
C GLU A 165 -22.53 -5.28 -15.47
N LYS A 166 -22.60 -4.53 -14.36
CA LYS A 166 -23.64 -3.51 -14.13
C LYS A 166 -23.32 -2.14 -14.75
N ALA A 167 -22.27 -2.04 -15.56
CA ALA A 167 -21.83 -0.79 -16.19
C ALA A 167 -22.42 -0.55 -17.60
N LYS A 168 -23.58 -1.15 -17.91
CA LYS A 168 -24.31 -0.91 -19.17
C LYS A 168 -25.68 -0.32 -18.91
#